data_AF-A0A8X7PFE7-F1
#
_entry.id   AF-A0A8X7PFE7-F1
#
_cell.length_a   1.000
_cell.length_b   1.000
_cell.length_c   1.000
_cell.angle_alpha   90.00
_cell.angle_beta   90.00
_cell.angle_gamma   90.00
#
_symmetry.space_group_name_H-M   'P 1'
#
loop_
_entity.id
_entity.type
_entity.pdbx_description
1 polymer ?
#
loop_
_entity_poly.entity_id
_entity_poly.type
_entity_poly.pdbx_seq_one_letter_code
_entity_poly.pdbx_strand_id
1 'polypeptide(L)' 'MPREQLPRDLVGDILCLLPLKSLARFRAVCKEWNTIWEDKSFTNHYLSRTRPQFMVATRD' A
#
# COMPACT_ATOMS: atom_id res chain seq x y z
N MET A 1 -5.51 -21.50 -18.09
CA MET A 1 -4.86 -21.44 -16.78
C MET A 1 -5.75 -20.64 -15.85
N PRO A 2 -6.08 -21.12 -14.64
CA PRO A 2 -6.76 -20.31 -13.64
C PRO A 2 -5.87 -19.09 -13.36
N ARG A 3 -6.48 -17.91 -13.23
CA ARG A 3 -5.73 -16.74 -12.75
C ARG A 3 -5.47 -16.97 -11.27
N GLU A 4 -4.23 -17.25 -10.92
CA GLU A 4 -3.77 -17.23 -9.53
C GLU A 4 -3.90 -15.79 -9.03
N GLN A 5 -4.95 -15.54 -8.24
CA GLN A 5 -5.19 -14.26 -7.59
C GLN A 5 -4.60 -14.33 -6.19
N LEU A 6 -3.75 -13.36 -5.88
CA LEU A 6 -3.21 -13.23 -4.53
C LEU A 6 -4.35 -12.85 -3.56
N PRO A 7 -4.42 -13.46 -2.36
CA PRO A 7 -5.34 -13.03 -1.32
C PRO A 7 -5.22 -11.53 -1.01
N ARG A 8 -6.36 -10.87 -0.76
CA ARG A 8 -6.45 -9.42 -0.51
C ARG A 8 -5.53 -8.95 0.61
N ASP A 9 -5.39 -9.74 1.66
CA ASP A 9 -4.56 -9.38 2.83
C ASP A 9 -3.08 -9.30 2.46
N LEU A 10 -2.60 -10.25 1.63
CA LEU A 10 -1.23 -10.24 1.13
C LEU A 10 -0.96 -9.08 0.17
N VAL A 11 -1.96 -8.68 -0.62
CA VAL A 11 -1.86 -7.46 -1.44
C VAL A 11 -1.67 -6.24 -0.53
N GLY A 12 -2.44 -6.13 0.55
CA GLY A 12 -2.28 -5.07 1.56
C GLY A 12 -0.88 -5.06 2.18
N ASP A 13 -0.34 -6.22 2.55
CA ASP A 13 1.01 -6.32 3.11
C ASP A 13 2.09 -5.86 2.12
N ILE A 14 1.98 -6.23 0.85
CA ILE A 14 2.90 -5.79 -0.21
C ILE A 14 2.81 -4.27 -0.41
N LEU A 15 1.58 -3.74 -0.49
CA LEU A 15 1.34 -2.32 -0.62
C LEU A 15 1.92 -1.53 0.56
N CYS A 16 1.92 -2.10 1.77
CA CYS A 16 2.49 -1.46 2.95
C CYS A 16 4.02 -1.28 2.91
N LEU A 17 4.73 -2.03 2.05
CA LEU A 17 6.18 -1.94 1.91
C LEU A 17 6.61 -0.76 1.01
N LEU A 18 5.65 -0.10 0.35
CA LEU A 18 5.94 0.92 -0.65
C LEU A 18 5.97 2.32 -0.04
N PRO A 19 6.80 3.23 -0.58
CA PRO A 19 6.74 4.63 -0.20
C PRO A 19 5.37 5.26 -0.50
N LEU A 20 4.94 6.20 0.34
CA LEU A 20 3.63 6.86 0.26
C LEU A 20 3.36 7.47 -1.13
N LYS A 21 4.38 8.08 -1.75
CA LYS A 21 4.28 8.67 -3.11
C LYS A 21 3.91 7.62 -4.16
N SER A 22 4.55 6.46 -4.13
CA SER A 22 4.28 5.35 -5.06
C SER A 22 2.90 4.76 -4.79
N LEU A 23 2.57 4.58 -3.52
CA LEU A 23 1.32 4.00 -3.08
C LEU A 23 0.10 4.88 -3.46
N ALA A 24 0.26 6.21 -3.44
CA ALA A 24 -0.76 7.14 -3.92
C ALA A 24 -1.08 6.95 -5.42
N ARG A 25 -0.07 6.64 -6.26
CA ARG A 25 -0.28 6.35 -7.70
C ARG A 25 -1.01 5.02 -7.91
N PHE A 26 -0.82 4.06 -7.01
CA PHE A 26 -1.38 2.71 -7.12
C PHE A 26 -2.90 2.64 -6.93
N ARG A 27 -3.48 3.68 -6.32
CA ARG A 27 -4.94 3.87 -6.27
C ARG A 27 -5.59 3.93 -7.66
N ALA A 28 -4.86 4.35 -8.68
CA ALA A 28 -5.39 4.47 -10.05
C ALA A 28 -5.29 3.17 -10.87
N VAL A 29 -4.65 2.11 -10.34
CA VAL A 29 -4.40 0.86 -11.09
C VAL A 29 -5.67 0.02 -11.19
N CYS A 30 -6.36 -0.20 -10.06
CA CYS A 30 -7.63 -0.93 -10.04
C CYS A 30 -8.47 -0.54 -8.83
N LYS A 31 -9.77 -0.87 -8.90
CA LYS A 31 -10.74 -0.58 -7.81
C LYS A 31 -10.34 -1.28 -6.50
N GLU A 32 -9.87 -2.51 -6.59
CA GLU A 32 -9.52 -3.31 -5.42
C GLU A 32 -8.39 -2.68 -4.60
N TRP A 33 -7.34 -2.18 -5.27
CA TRP A 33 -6.24 -1.49 -4.60
C TRP A 33 -6.68 -0.16 -4.00
N ASN A 34 -7.57 0.59 -4.66
CA ASN A 34 -8.14 1.80 -4.07
C ASN A 34 -8.99 1.49 -2.83
N THR A 35 -9.76 0.40 -2.82
CA THR A 35 -10.53 -0.03 -1.64
C THR A 35 -9.62 -0.45 -0.48
N ILE A 36 -8.47 -1.05 -0.75
CA ILE A 36 -7.47 -1.35 0.32
C ILE A 36 -6.95 -0.04 0.93
N TRP A 37 -6.65 0.97 0.10
CA TRP A 37 -6.18 2.26 0.57
C TRP A 37 -7.20 3.01 1.43
N GLU A 38 -8.48 2.95 1.07
CA GLU A 38 -9.59 3.57 1.83
C GLU A 38 -9.88 2.86 3.16
N ASP A 39 -9.32 1.66 3.36
CA ASP A 39 -9.45 0.90 4.59
C ASP A 39 -8.63 1.54 5.72
N LYS A 40 -9.33 1.88 6.82
CA LYS A 40 -8.69 2.45 8.02
C LYS A 40 -7.72 1.47 8.67
N SER A 41 -7.97 0.17 8.56
CA SER A 41 -7.08 -0.86 9.10
C SER A 41 -5.74 -0.86 8.37
N PHE A 42 -5.77 -0.76 7.03
CA PHE A 42 -4.59 -0.62 6.20
C PHE A 42 -3.81 0.66 6.53
N THR A 43 -4.50 1.81 6.65
CA THR A 43 -3.84 3.08 6.97
C THR A 43 -3.15 3.01 8.34
N ASN A 44 -3.81 2.46 9.36
CA ASN A 44 -3.22 2.28 10.69
C ASN A 44 -2.02 1.31 10.65
N HIS A 45 -2.14 0.20 9.91
CA HIS A 45 -1.06 -0.76 9.73
C HIS A 45 0.14 -0.11 9.04
N TYR A 46 -0.09 0.60 7.93
CA TYR A 46 0.93 1.33 7.18
C TYR A 46 1.66 2.34 8.06
N LEU A 47 0.93 3.19 8.79
CA LEU A 47 1.51 4.19 9.69
C LEU A 47 2.28 3.56 10.86
N SER A 48 1.83 2.42 11.36
CA SER A 48 2.56 1.68 12.41
C SER A 48 3.90 1.15 11.92
N ARG A 49 3.99 0.75 10.64
CA ARG A 49 5.22 0.30 9.97
C ARG A 49 6.12 1.44 9.52
N THR A 50 5.54 2.56 9.08
CA THR A 50 6.30 3.73 8.58
C THR A 50 6.76 4.70 9.68
N ARG A 51 6.88 4.24 10.94
CA ARG A 51 7.50 5.01 12.04
C ARG A 51 8.82 5.68 11.59
N PRO A 52 9.13 6.89 12.11
CA PRO A 52 9.93 7.91 11.43
C PRO A 52 11.43 7.65 11.52
N GLN A 53 11.90 6.49 11.07
CA GLN A 53 13.33 6.23 11.04
C GLN A 53 13.96 6.79 9.76
N PHE A 54 13.28 6.79 8.62
CA PHE A 54 13.85 7.36 7.40
C PHE A 54 12.75 7.85 6.46
N MET A 55 12.07 8.95 6.82
CA MET A 55 11.56 9.84 5.78
C MET A 55 12.76 10.64 5.25
N VAL A 56 13.72 9.94 4.63
CA VAL A 56 14.72 10.59 3.79
C VAL A 56 13.89 11.21 2.70
N ALA A 57 13.75 12.53 2.74
CA ALA A 57 13.16 13.29 1.67
C ALA A 57 14.01 13.00 0.43
N THR A 58 13.56 12.05 -0.39
CA THR A 58 14.04 11.90 -1.75
C THR A 58 13.54 13.13 -2.47
N ARG A 59 14.42 14.14 -2.47
CA ARG A 59 14.38 15.30 -3.33
C ARG A 59 14.47 14.77 -4.76
N ASP A 60 13.34 14.80 -5.43
CA ASP A 60 13.27 14.73 -6.90
C ASP A 60 13.92 16.01 -7.47
#